data_AF-A0A0A1PLN4-F1
#
_entry.id   AF-A0A0A1PLN4-F1
#
_cell.length_a   1.000
_cell.length_b   1.000
_cell.length_c   1.000
_cell.angle_alpha   90.00
_cell.angle_beta   90.00
_cell.angle_gamma   90.00
#
_symmetry.space_group_name_H-M   'P 1'
#
loop_
_entity.id
_entity.type
_entity.pdbx_description
1 polymer ?
#
loop_
_entity_poly.entity_id
_entity_poly.type
_entity_poly.pdbx_seq_one_letter_code
_entity_poly.pdbx_strand_id
1 'polypeptide(L)'
;MVQQLTPDQIEALLVFYRDAGVDVALDETAIDRFAEGEAELAARQRAAAGEPPPPKAAVLAAREAARSATDLDALKAILEAFDGCALKATASRTVFEDGARQARVMFVGEAPGRDEDLAGKPFVGRSGQLLDRMLAAIGLDRNTNAYIANVIPWRPPGNRTPTPQEIAICEPFIRRQIELKNPDLLVCVGAPSTETLMGLKGIMKSRGRLQPYQLGERQIQAIATLHPAYLLRSPIAKRLAWRDLLTIKAVLER
;
A
#
# COMPACT_ATOMS: atom_id res chain seq x y z
N MET A 1 -23.25 41.12 28.12
CA MET A 1 -23.27 42.54 27.73
C MET A 1 -21.93 42.86 27.10
N VAL A 2 -21.86 42.96 25.77
CA VAL A 2 -20.64 43.41 25.10
C VAL A 2 -20.49 44.90 25.40
N GLN A 3 -19.44 45.30 26.11
CA GLN A 3 -19.15 46.72 26.31
C GLN A 3 -18.87 47.34 24.94
N GLN A 4 -19.60 48.39 24.58
CA GLN A 4 -19.32 49.14 23.36
C GLN A 4 -17.97 49.85 23.53
N LEU A 5 -17.00 49.47 22.71
CA LEU A 5 -15.70 50.11 22.66
C LEU A 5 -15.83 51.53 22.10
N THR A 6 -15.07 52.46 22.68
CA THR A 6 -14.92 53.81 22.13
C THR A 6 -14.10 53.77 20.83
N PRO A 7 -14.21 54.78 19.94
CA PRO A 7 -13.46 54.82 18.69
C PRO A 7 -11.95 54.60 18.86
N ASP A 8 -11.34 55.23 19.86
CA ASP A 8 -9.90 55.11 20.16
C ASP A 8 -9.52 53.68 20.59
N GLN A 9 -10.42 52.99 21.29
CA GLN A 9 -10.20 51.59 21.70
C GLN A 9 -10.32 50.63 20.51
N ILE A 10 -11.21 50.92 19.56
CA ILE A 10 -11.32 50.14 18.31
C ILE A 10 -10.06 50.32 17.47
N GLU A 11 -9.54 51.53 17.34
CA GLU A 11 -8.31 51.82 16.61
C GLU A 11 -7.10 51.08 17.23
N ALA A 12 -6.94 51.17 18.54
CA ALA A 12 -5.88 50.46 19.26
C ALA A 12 -5.96 48.93 19.07
N LEU A 13 -7.18 48.38 19.07
CA LEU A 13 -7.42 46.95 18.86
C LEU A 13 -7.07 46.50 17.43
N LEU A 14 -7.42 47.31 16.41
CA LEU A 14 -7.08 47.03 15.02
C LEU A 14 -5.56 47.09 14.77
N VAL A 15 -4.86 48.03 15.40
CA VAL A 15 -3.39 48.12 15.36
C VAL A 15 -2.76 46.86 15.97
N PHE A 16 -3.26 46.43 17.12
CA PHE A 16 -2.78 45.20 17.77
C PHE A 16 -2.91 43.97 16.87
N TYR A 17 -4.08 43.76 16.25
CA TYR A 17 -4.28 42.61 15.36
C TYR A 17 -3.42 42.66 14.10
N ARG A 18 -3.27 43.83 13.50
CA ARG A 18 -2.36 44.04 12.37
C ARG A 18 -0.91 43.67 12.74
N ASP A 19 -0.43 44.16 13.87
CA ASP A 19 0.94 43.92 14.33
C ASP A 19 1.16 42.44 14.75
N ALA A 20 0.09 41.75 15.16
CA ALA A 20 0.09 40.30 15.39
C ALA A 20 0.05 39.46 14.10
N GLY A 21 0.05 40.09 12.92
CA GLY A 21 0.05 39.41 11.62
C GLY A 21 -1.32 38.94 11.16
N VAL A 22 -2.41 39.45 11.75
CA VAL A 22 -3.78 39.20 11.28
C VAL A 22 -4.10 40.18 10.15
N ASP A 23 -4.26 39.66 8.94
CA ASP A 23 -4.45 40.41 7.70
C ASP A 23 -5.88 40.32 7.14
N VAL A 24 -6.70 39.38 7.63
CA VAL A 24 -8.09 39.17 7.22
C VAL A 24 -8.97 38.81 8.42
N ALA A 25 -10.13 39.47 8.54
CA ALA A 25 -11.22 39.04 9.41
C ALA A 25 -12.12 38.07 8.62
N LEU A 26 -12.09 36.78 8.97
CA LEU A 26 -12.80 35.74 8.21
C LEU A 26 -14.30 35.71 8.51
N ASP A 27 -14.70 35.76 9.79
CA ASP A 27 -16.09 35.79 10.24
C ASP A 27 -16.18 36.22 11.72
N GLU A 28 -17.33 36.74 12.15
CA GLU A 28 -17.64 37.11 13.54
C GLU A 28 -17.82 35.86 14.41
N THR A 29 -18.21 34.74 13.81
CA THR A 29 -18.41 33.46 14.51
C THR A 29 -17.14 32.61 14.50
N ALA A 30 -16.68 32.21 15.68
CA ALA A 30 -15.60 31.24 15.83
C ALA A 30 -16.00 29.89 15.20
N ILE A 31 -15.23 29.42 14.22
CA ILE A 31 -15.44 28.11 13.59
C ILE A 31 -14.67 27.06 14.40
N ASP A 32 -15.40 26.20 15.09
CA ASP A 32 -14.82 25.06 15.81
C ASP A 32 -14.57 23.87 14.86
N ARG A 33 -13.40 23.88 14.22
CA ARG A 33 -12.96 22.80 13.34
C ARG A 33 -12.65 21.49 14.08
N PHE A 34 -12.52 21.51 15.42
CA PHE A 34 -12.36 20.30 16.21
C PHE A 34 -13.71 19.58 16.35
N ALA A 35 -14.79 20.32 16.62
CA ALA A 35 -16.14 19.77 16.66
C ALA A 35 -16.58 19.19 15.30
N GLU A 36 -16.25 19.87 14.19
CA GLU A 36 -16.48 19.35 12.84
C GLU A 36 -15.72 18.03 12.59
N GLY A 37 -14.46 17.97 13.01
CA GLY A 37 -13.63 16.77 12.92
C GLY A 37 -14.12 15.63 13.81
N GLU A 38 -14.66 15.92 14.99
CA GLU A 38 -15.21 14.93 15.93
C GLU A 38 -16.45 14.23 15.38
N ALA A 39 -17.36 14.97 14.73
CA ALA A 39 -18.54 14.39 14.09
C ALA A 39 -18.15 13.46 12.93
N GLU A 40 -17.17 13.86 12.12
CA GLU A 40 -16.66 13.04 11.01
C GLU A 40 -15.90 11.81 11.52
N LEU A 41 -15.10 11.97 12.58
CA LEU A 41 -14.39 10.87 13.24
C LEU A 41 -15.38 9.88 13.87
N ALA A 42 -16.43 10.36 14.54
CA ALA A 42 -17.47 9.53 15.14
C ALA A 42 -18.29 8.79 14.08
N ALA A 43 -18.57 9.41 12.93
CA ALA A 43 -19.22 8.75 11.80
C ALA A 43 -18.35 7.62 11.23
N ARG A 44 -17.04 7.87 11.07
CA ARG A 44 -16.08 6.83 10.63
C ARG A 44 -15.93 5.70 11.65
N GLN A 45 -15.89 6.02 12.94
CA GLN A 45 -15.85 5.01 14.02
C GLN A 45 -17.12 4.16 14.06
N ARG A 46 -18.30 4.75 13.84
CA ARG A 46 -19.56 4.01 13.73
C ARG A 46 -19.62 3.12 12.49
N ALA A 47 -19.07 3.56 11.36
CA ALA A 47 -18.94 2.72 10.17
C ALA A 47 -17.95 1.55 10.39
N ALA A 48 -16.94 1.74 11.24
CA ALA A 48 -15.98 0.71 11.65
C ALA A 48 -16.51 -0.22 12.77
N ALA A 49 -17.69 0.04 13.35
CA ALA A 49 -18.22 -0.66 14.53
C ALA A 49 -18.94 -1.98 14.23
N GLY A 50 -18.92 -2.46 12.99
CA GLY A 50 -19.21 -3.87 12.73
C GLY A 50 -18.13 -4.71 13.39
N GLU A 51 -18.50 -5.49 14.42
CA GLU A 51 -17.54 -6.36 15.11
C GLU A 51 -16.90 -7.30 14.06
N PRO A 52 -15.58 -7.23 13.84
CA PRO A 52 -14.96 -7.99 12.77
C PRO A 52 -15.20 -9.48 13.03
N PRO A 53 -15.52 -10.26 11.99
CA PRO A 53 -15.77 -11.68 12.15
C PRO A 53 -14.57 -12.33 12.85
N PRO A 54 -14.78 -13.39 13.66
CA PRO A 54 -13.70 -14.05 14.37
C PRO A 54 -12.58 -14.42 13.39
N PRO A 55 -11.29 -14.32 13.78
CA PRO A 55 -10.15 -14.34 12.85
C PRO A 55 -10.17 -15.49 11.83
N LYS A 56 -10.62 -16.68 12.25
CA LYS A 56 -10.72 -17.87 11.39
C LYS A 56 -11.85 -17.75 10.35
N ALA A 57 -12.99 -17.16 10.71
CA ALA A 57 -14.10 -16.94 9.79
C ALA A 57 -13.76 -15.89 8.74
N ALA A 58 -13.04 -14.82 9.14
CA ALA A 58 -12.55 -13.80 8.20
C ALA A 58 -11.64 -14.39 7.12
N VAL A 59 -10.70 -15.25 7.51
CA VAL A 59 -9.79 -15.93 6.56
C VAL A 59 -10.54 -16.89 5.64
N LEU A 60 -11.53 -17.63 6.16
CA LEU A 60 -12.36 -18.52 5.34
C LEU A 60 -13.19 -17.73 4.32
N ALA A 61 -13.85 -16.66 4.75
CA ALA A 61 -14.62 -15.77 3.88
C ALA A 61 -13.72 -15.13 2.80
N ALA A 62 -12.52 -14.67 3.17
CA ALA A 62 -11.55 -14.15 2.21
C ALA A 62 -11.15 -15.19 1.17
N ARG A 63 -10.94 -16.44 1.58
CA ARG A 63 -10.61 -17.54 0.66
C ARG A 63 -11.76 -17.87 -0.30
N GLU A 64 -12.99 -17.92 0.19
CA GLU A 64 -14.17 -18.17 -0.65
C GLU A 64 -14.41 -17.03 -1.63
N ALA A 65 -14.31 -15.79 -1.16
CA ALA A 65 -14.44 -14.58 -1.98
C ALA A 65 -13.35 -14.50 -3.05
N ALA A 66 -12.08 -14.74 -2.70
CA ALA A 66 -11.00 -14.75 -3.68
C ALA A 66 -11.22 -15.85 -4.74
N ARG A 67 -11.67 -17.06 -4.33
CA ARG A 67 -11.90 -18.17 -5.26
C ARG A 67 -13.00 -17.90 -6.29
N SER A 68 -14.02 -17.12 -5.94
CA SER A 68 -15.12 -16.80 -6.88
C SER A 68 -14.72 -15.82 -7.98
N ALA A 69 -13.59 -15.13 -7.85
CA ALA A 69 -13.11 -14.20 -8.88
C ALA A 69 -12.69 -14.95 -10.15
N THR A 70 -13.26 -14.57 -11.29
CA THR A 70 -12.97 -15.13 -12.62
C THR A 70 -11.80 -14.45 -13.32
N ASP A 71 -11.57 -13.18 -13.02
CA ASP A 71 -10.56 -12.31 -13.63
C ASP A 71 -10.11 -11.22 -12.64
N LEU A 72 -9.13 -10.41 -13.04
CA LEU A 72 -8.54 -9.38 -12.17
C LEU A 72 -9.54 -8.28 -11.79
N ASP A 73 -10.49 -7.94 -12.66
CA ASP A 73 -11.48 -6.89 -12.38
C ASP A 73 -12.52 -7.39 -11.38
N ALA A 74 -12.99 -8.63 -11.54
CA ALA A 74 -13.84 -9.31 -10.57
C ALA A 74 -13.13 -9.42 -9.21
N LEU A 75 -11.85 -9.80 -9.20
CA LEU A 75 -11.07 -9.88 -7.96
C LEU A 75 -10.96 -8.52 -7.27
N LYS A 76 -10.69 -7.45 -8.05
CA LYS A 76 -10.63 -6.08 -7.53
C LYS A 76 -11.96 -5.66 -6.91
N ALA A 77 -13.07 -5.89 -7.60
CA ALA A 77 -14.40 -5.54 -7.11
C ALA A 77 -14.76 -6.30 -5.82
N ILE A 78 -14.44 -7.59 -5.76
CA ILE A 78 -14.64 -8.41 -4.56
C ILE A 78 -13.81 -7.89 -3.40
N LEU A 79 -12.54 -7.54 -3.65
CA LEU A 79 -11.65 -7.00 -2.63
C LEU A 79 -12.13 -5.64 -2.12
N GLU A 80 -12.57 -4.74 -3.00
CA GLU A 80 -13.15 -3.45 -2.63
C GLU A 80 -14.45 -3.60 -1.82
N ALA A 81 -15.22 -4.66 -2.05
CA ALA A 81 -16.43 -4.99 -1.29
C ALA A 81 -16.17 -5.80 0.00
N PHE A 82 -14.97 -6.33 0.22
CA PHE A 82 -14.69 -7.22 1.35
C PHE A 82 -14.52 -6.45 2.67
N ASP A 83 -15.33 -6.74 3.69
CA ASP A 83 -15.31 -6.05 5.00
C ASP A 83 -14.67 -6.86 6.13
N GLY A 84 -14.09 -8.03 5.83
CA GLY A 84 -13.50 -8.92 6.82
C GLY A 84 -12.11 -8.50 7.35
N CYS A 85 -11.58 -7.34 6.94
CA CYS A 85 -10.26 -6.86 7.35
C CYS A 85 -10.33 -5.47 7.99
N ALA A 86 -9.87 -5.34 9.23
CA ALA A 86 -9.87 -4.06 9.96
C ALA A 86 -9.05 -2.96 9.27
N LEU A 87 -8.05 -3.32 8.45
CA LEU A 87 -7.24 -2.34 7.71
C LEU A 87 -8.07 -1.50 6.73
N LYS A 88 -9.15 -2.07 6.17
CA LYS A 88 -10.04 -1.36 5.25
C LYS A 88 -10.72 -0.17 5.91
N ALA A 89 -11.10 -0.29 7.18
CA ALA A 89 -11.73 0.81 7.93
C ALA A 89 -10.78 2.00 8.16
N THR A 90 -9.46 1.76 8.12
CA THR A 90 -8.44 2.79 8.36
C THR A 90 -7.78 3.32 7.09
N ALA A 91 -7.86 2.59 5.98
CA ALA A 91 -7.29 2.98 4.70
C ALA A 91 -8.22 3.94 3.95
N SER A 92 -7.63 4.85 3.18
CA SER A 92 -8.37 5.79 2.34
C SER A 92 -8.82 5.14 1.03
N ARG A 93 -7.96 4.30 0.43
CA ARG A 93 -8.24 3.61 -0.83
C ARG A 93 -7.70 2.19 -0.81
N THR A 94 -8.34 1.31 -1.56
CA THR A 94 -7.80 -0.02 -1.87
C THR A 94 -6.70 0.11 -2.92
N VAL A 95 -5.51 -0.41 -2.62
CA VAL A 95 -4.35 -0.40 -3.50
C VAL A 95 -4.17 -1.79 -4.09
N PHE A 96 -4.81 -2.02 -5.25
CA PHE A 96 -4.89 -3.34 -5.86
C PHE A 96 -3.68 -3.67 -6.76
N GLU A 97 -3.42 -2.85 -7.77
CA GLU A 97 -2.38 -3.09 -8.76
C GLU A 97 -1.91 -1.79 -9.40
N ASP A 98 -0.73 -1.82 -10.02
CA ASP A 98 -0.28 -0.86 -11.02
C ASP A 98 0.50 -1.58 -12.13
N GLY A 99 0.61 -0.92 -13.27
CA GLY A 99 1.39 -1.38 -14.40
C GLY A 99 0.66 -2.31 -15.38
N ALA A 100 1.44 -2.95 -16.26
CA ALA A 100 0.94 -3.65 -17.44
C ALA A 100 0.37 -5.03 -17.11
N ARG A 101 -0.93 -5.24 -17.33
CA ARG A 101 -1.60 -6.55 -17.12
C ARG A 101 -1.08 -7.67 -18.04
N GLN A 102 -0.48 -7.33 -19.17
CA GLN A 102 0.19 -8.26 -20.08
C GLN A 102 1.66 -8.55 -19.71
N ALA A 103 2.19 -7.93 -18.65
CA ALA A 103 3.57 -8.12 -18.23
C ALA A 103 3.88 -9.58 -17.91
N ARG A 104 5.05 -10.05 -18.34
CA ARG A 104 5.58 -11.39 -18.02
C ARG A 104 6.11 -11.48 -16.58
N VAL A 105 6.34 -10.35 -15.92
CA VAL A 105 6.89 -10.27 -14.56
C VAL A 105 5.94 -9.53 -13.61
N MET A 106 5.79 -10.10 -12.42
CA MET A 106 4.99 -9.52 -11.33
C MET A 106 5.87 -9.23 -10.11
N PHE A 107 5.84 -8.00 -9.62
CA PHE A 107 6.53 -7.56 -8.40
C PHE A 107 5.53 -7.44 -7.26
N VAL A 108 5.85 -8.04 -6.10
CA VAL A 108 4.97 -8.00 -4.93
C VAL A 108 5.70 -7.45 -3.70
N GLY A 109 5.20 -6.33 -3.19
CA GLY A 109 5.66 -5.70 -1.94
C GLY A 109 4.87 -6.13 -0.70
N GLU A 110 5.10 -5.44 0.42
CA GLU A 110 4.46 -5.71 1.72
C GLU A 110 3.06 -5.11 1.80
N ALA A 111 2.99 -3.78 1.92
CA ALA A 111 1.77 -3.02 2.12
C ALA A 111 1.92 -1.58 1.58
N PRO A 112 0.82 -0.85 1.35
CA PRO A 112 0.86 0.52 0.86
C PRO A 112 1.37 1.49 1.93
N GLY A 113 2.09 2.52 1.51
CA GLY A 113 2.41 3.68 2.34
C GLY A 113 1.37 4.79 2.21
N ARG A 114 1.68 5.97 2.75
CA ARG A 114 0.78 7.14 2.72
C ARG A 114 0.44 7.56 1.30
N ASP A 115 1.45 7.68 0.44
CA ASP A 115 1.28 8.18 -0.92
C ASP A 115 0.49 7.17 -1.77
N GLU A 116 0.72 5.88 -1.55
CA GLU A 116 -0.02 4.79 -2.21
C GLU A 116 -1.50 4.76 -1.79
N ASP A 117 -1.79 4.91 -0.49
CA ASP A 117 -3.16 4.98 0.03
C ASP A 117 -3.93 6.17 -0.53
N LEU A 118 -3.26 7.32 -0.67
CA LEU A 118 -3.87 8.49 -1.30
C LEU A 118 -4.02 8.31 -2.81
N ALA A 119 -3.09 7.66 -3.50
CA ALA A 119 -3.16 7.47 -4.95
C ALA A 119 -4.07 6.31 -5.39
N GLY A 120 -4.28 5.31 -4.53
CA GLY A 120 -4.91 4.04 -4.90
C GLY A 120 -4.01 3.14 -5.76
N LYS A 121 -2.69 3.39 -5.79
CA LYS A 121 -1.73 2.68 -6.63
C LYS A 121 -0.48 2.26 -5.85
N PRO A 122 0.04 1.04 -6.04
CA PRO A 122 1.23 0.56 -5.34
C PRO A 122 2.50 1.28 -5.81
N PHE A 123 3.45 1.45 -4.87
CA PHE A 123 4.78 1.98 -5.14
C PHE A 123 4.78 3.32 -5.91
N VAL A 124 4.09 4.34 -5.40
CA VAL A 124 4.11 5.71 -5.97
C VAL A 124 4.97 6.69 -5.17
N GLY A 125 5.22 6.40 -3.89
CA GLY A 125 6.05 7.22 -3.01
C GLY A 125 7.55 7.08 -3.30
N ARG A 126 8.38 7.53 -2.36
CA ARG A 126 9.86 7.53 -2.51
C ARG A 126 10.45 6.13 -2.79
N SER A 127 9.93 5.10 -2.14
CA SER A 127 10.34 3.71 -2.42
C SER A 127 9.92 3.26 -3.81
N GLY A 128 8.76 3.72 -4.28
CA GLY A 128 8.27 3.48 -5.62
C GLY A 128 9.13 4.11 -6.71
N GLN A 129 9.52 5.37 -6.53
CA GLN A 129 10.43 6.05 -7.45
C GLN A 129 11.81 5.39 -7.54
N LEU A 130 12.27 4.76 -6.45
CA LEU A 130 13.49 3.95 -6.49
C LEU A 130 13.24 2.62 -7.23
N LEU A 131 12.08 1.97 -7.01
CA LEU A 131 11.70 0.79 -7.77
C LEU A 131 11.66 1.09 -9.27
N ASP A 132 11.11 2.22 -9.70
CA ASP A 132 11.07 2.61 -11.12
C ASP A 132 12.46 2.73 -11.73
N ARG A 133 13.39 3.36 -11.01
CA ARG A 133 14.79 3.43 -11.45
C ARG A 133 15.46 2.07 -11.50
N MET A 134 15.12 1.17 -10.57
CA MET A 134 15.62 -0.21 -10.56
C MET A 134 15.09 -1.01 -11.77
N LEU A 135 13.80 -0.87 -12.09
CA LEU A 135 13.17 -1.50 -13.25
C LEU A 135 13.79 -0.96 -14.55
N ALA A 136 13.88 0.36 -14.69
CA ALA A 136 14.44 1.00 -15.89
C ALA A 136 15.89 0.54 -16.15
N ALA A 137 16.69 0.34 -15.10
CA ALA A 137 18.07 -0.12 -15.23
C ALA A 137 18.20 -1.55 -15.81
N ILE A 138 17.12 -2.33 -15.82
CA ILE A 138 17.06 -3.66 -16.45
C ILE A 138 16.12 -3.72 -17.65
N GLY A 139 15.71 -2.56 -18.19
CA GLY A 139 14.84 -2.48 -19.38
C GLY A 139 13.37 -2.77 -19.08
N LEU A 140 12.95 -2.68 -17.82
CA LEU A 140 11.57 -2.81 -17.41
C LEU A 140 10.95 -1.42 -17.15
N ASP A 141 9.66 -1.30 -17.45
CA ASP A 141 8.82 -0.15 -17.18
C ASP A 141 7.44 -0.67 -16.74
N ARG A 142 6.95 -0.16 -15.61
CA ARG A 142 5.63 -0.52 -15.09
C ARG A 142 4.52 -0.27 -16.12
N ASN A 143 4.62 0.76 -16.95
CA ASN A 143 3.57 1.09 -17.92
C ASN A 143 3.51 0.11 -19.09
N THR A 144 4.58 -0.63 -19.38
CA THR A 144 4.68 -1.44 -20.60
C THR A 144 4.86 -2.93 -20.33
N ASN A 145 5.68 -3.31 -19.35
CA ASN A 145 6.15 -4.70 -19.21
C ASN A 145 6.42 -5.17 -17.77
N ALA A 146 6.02 -4.41 -16.75
CA ALA A 146 6.02 -4.86 -15.36
C ALA A 146 4.66 -4.67 -14.69
N TYR A 147 4.24 -5.64 -13.89
CA TYR A 147 3.03 -5.58 -13.06
C TYR A 147 3.42 -5.52 -11.59
N ILE A 148 2.76 -4.67 -10.81
CA ILE A 148 3.15 -4.38 -9.42
C ILE A 148 1.92 -4.49 -8.52
N ALA A 149 2.08 -5.20 -7.39
CA ALA A 149 1.07 -5.34 -6.35
C ALA A 149 1.72 -5.41 -4.95
N ASN A 150 0.91 -5.57 -3.91
CA ASN A 150 1.35 -5.81 -2.54
C ASN A 150 0.62 -7.02 -1.96
N VAL A 151 1.21 -7.68 -0.97
CA VAL A 151 0.52 -8.73 -0.19
C VAL A 151 -0.72 -8.18 0.48
N ILE A 152 -0.62 -6.96 1.01
CA ILE A 152 -1.72 -6.27 1.67
C ILE A 152 -2.15 -5.09 0.81
N PRO A 153 -3.46 -4.94 0.52
CA PRO A 153 -3.96 -3.88 -0.35
C PRO A 153 -4.34 -2.60 0.40
N TRP A 154 -4.34 -2.62 1.74
CA TRP A 154 -4.69 -1.48 2.59
C TRP A 154 -3.52 -1.05 3.46
N ARG A 155 -3.38 0.26 3.64
CA ARG A 155 -2.31 0.84 4.47
C ARG A 155 -2.53 0.57 5.96
N PRO A 156 -1.56 -0.04 6.66
CA PRO A 156 -1.60 -0.14 8.11
C PRO A 156 -1.48 1.23 8.79
N PRO A 157 -2.23 1.48 9.90
CA PRO A 157 -2.11 2.72 10.67
C PRO A 157 -0.66 3.01 11.06
N GLY A 158 -0.20 4.23 10.80
CA GLY A 158 1.17 4.64 11.10
C GLY A 158 2.27 3.95 10.26
N ASN A 159 1.91 3.26 9.17
CA ASN A 159 2.83 2.42 8.38
C ASN A 159 3.53 1.35 9.23
N ARG A 160 2.86 0.84 10.27
CA ARG A 160 3.37 -0.30 11.04
C ARG A 160 3.46 -1.54 10.16
N THR A 161 4.27 -2.50 10.58
CA THR A 161 4.24 -3.83 9.98
C THR A 161 2.86 -4.47 10.22
N PRO A 162 2.27 -5.09 9.18
CA PRO A 162 1.03 -5.82 9.34
C PRO A 162 1.13 -6.97 10.32
N THR A 163 0.02 -7.27 10.99
CA THR A 163 -0.05 -8.41 11.90
C THR A 163 -0.16 -9.73 11.11
N PRO A 164 0.23 -10.87 11.70
CA PRO A 164 0.03 -12.18 11.06
C PRO A 164 -1.43 -12.46 10.68
N GLN A 165 -2.38 -11.93 11.46
CA GLN A 165 -3.80 -12.06 11.18
C GLN A 165 -4.22 -11.26 9.94
N GLU A 166 -3.76 -10.02 9.82
CA GLU A 166 -4.04 -9.18 8.64
C GLU A 166 -3.45 -9.80 7.37
N ILE A 167 -2.23 -10.34 7.47
CA ILE A 167 -1.58 -11.09 6.39
C ILE A 167 -2.42 -12.30 6.02
N ALA A 168 -2.85 -13.12 6.98
CA ALA A 168 -3.64 -14.33 6.71
C ALA A 168 -4.99 -14.04 6.05
N ILE A 169 -5.60 -12.89 6.34
CA ILE A 169 -6.86 -12.44 5.72
C ILE A 169 -6.62 -11.96 4.28
N CYS A 170 -5.51 -11.26 4.02
CA CYS A 170 -5.22 -10.70 2.70
C CYS A 170 -4.54 -11.70 1.74
N GLU A 171 -3.84 -12.69 2.28
CA GLU A 171 -3.06 -13.68 1.52
C GLU A 171 -3.88 -14.41 0.43
N PRO A 172 -5.14 -14.84 0.66
CA PRO A 172 -5.94 -15.47 -0.38
C PRO A 172 -6.14 -14.58 -1.62
N PHE A 173 -6.28 -13.27 -1.44
CA PHE A 173 -6.49 -12.33 -2.54
C PHE A 173 -5.24 -12.17 -3.39
N ILE A 174 -4.06 -11.95 -2.79
CA ILE A 174 -2.83 -11.81 -3.56
C ILE A 174 -2.44 -13.13 -4.26
N ARG A 175 -2.70 -14.28 -3.64
CA ARG A 175 -2.49 -15.59 -4.30
C ARG A 175 -3.40 -15.74 -5.51
N ARG A 176 -4.69 -15.40 -5.38
CA ARG A 176 -5.62 -15.40 -6.51
C ARG A 176 -5.21 -14.40 -7.59
N GLN A 177 -4.73 -13.21 -7.21
CA GLN A 177 -4.25 -12.21 -8.14
C GLN A 177 -3.06 -12.74 -8.94
N ILE A 178 -2.11 -13.41 -8.29
CA ILE A 178 -0.97 -14.06 -8.96
C ILE A 178 -1.44 -15.17 -9.92
N GLU A 179 -2.41 -16.00 -9.51
CA GLU A 179 -3.02 -17.03 -10.38
C GLU A 179 -3.67 -16.42 -11.63
N LEU A 180 -4.52 -15.41 -11.45
CA LEU A 180 -5.23 -14.75 -12.55
C LEU A 180 -4.29 -13.97 -13.46
N LYS A 181 -3.26 -13.33 -12.89
CA LYS A 181 -2.24 -12.59 -13.64
C LYS A 181 -1.34 -13.52 -14.47
N ASN A 182 -1.16 -14.76 -14.03
CA ASN A 182 -0.35 -15.80 -14.66
C ASN A 182 1.03 -15.31 -15.16
N PRO A 183 1.89 -14.73 -14.29
CA PRO A 183 3.20 -14.24 -14.71
C PRO A 183 4.17 -15.41 -15.01
N ASP A 184 5.22 -15.14 -15.79
CA ASP A 184 6.34 -16.07 -16.00
C ASP A 184 7.37 -16.02 -14.87
N LEU A 185 7.48 -14.86 -14.21
CA LEU A 185 8.39 -14.60 -13.10
C LEU A 185 7.70 -13.81 -11.98
N LEU A 186 7.78 -14.33 -10.76
CA LEU A 186 7.33 -13.65 -9.54
C LEU A 186 8.54 -13.05 -8.79
N VAL A 187 8.50 -11.75 -8.49
CA VAL A 187 9.55 -11.06 -7.75
C VAL A 187 9.00 -10.58 -6.41
N CYS A 188 9.44 -11.20 -5.32
CA CYS A 188 9.09 -10.76 -3.97
C CYS A 188 10.03 -9.64 -3.52
N VAL A 189 9.47 -8.46 -3.31
CA VAL A 189 10.22 -7.24 -2.94
C VAL A 189 10.14 -7.05 -1.42
N GLY A 190 11.18 -7.50 -0.71
CA GLY A 190 11.27 -7.41 0.74
C GLY A 190 10.98 -8.71 1.49
N ALA A 191 11.21 -8.68 2.81
CA ALA A 191 11.06 -9.87 3.66
C ALA A 191 9.59 -10.32 3.79
N PRO A 192 8.60 -9.43 4.01
CA PRO A 192 7.23 -9.88 4.25
C PRO A 192 6.60 -10.57 3.03
N SER A 193 6.75 -10.02 1.83
CA SER A 193 6.27 -10.71 0.62
C SER A 193 6.99 -12.03 0.35
N THR A 194 8.30 -12.09 0.63
CA THR A 194 9.08 -13.33 0.53
C THR A 194 8.59 -14.40 1.50
N GLU A 195 8.30 -14.02 2.75
CA GLU A 195 7.80 -14.95 3.76
C GLU A 195 6.39 -15.44 3.43
N THR A 196 5.47 -14.53 3.08
CA THR A 196 4.08 -14.89 2.75
C THR A 196 4.00 -15.75 1.48
N LEU A 197 4.66 -15.34 0.40
CA LEU A 197 4.48 -16.00 -0.90
C LEU A 197 5.41 -17.20 -1.07
N MET A 198 6.66 -17.10 -0.64
CA MET A 198 7.67 -18.16 -0.86
C MET A 198 7.91 -19.04 0.37
N GLY A 199 7.38 -18.68 1.56
CA GLY A 199 7.61 -19.43 2.80
C GLY A 199 9.04 -19.34 3.32
N LEU A 200 9.85 -18.38 2.82
CA LEU A 200 11.27 -18.27 3.16
C LEU A 200 11.52 -17.14 4.17
N LYS A 201 12.14 -17.49 5.30
CA LYS A 201 12.56 -16.51 6.32
C LYS A 201 13.99 -16.04 6.08
N GLY A 202 14.26 -14.78 6.44
CA GLY A 202 15.59 -14.18 6.38
C GLY A 202 15.99 -13.71 4.98
N ILE A 203 15.53 -12.51 4.61
CA ILE A 203 15.72 -11.92 3.27
C ILE A 203 17.18 -11.88 2.80
N MET A 204 18.14 -11.66 3.70
CA MET A 204 19.56 -11.60 3.35
C MET A 204 20.10 -12.94 2.84
N LYS A 205 19.51 -14.07 3.25
CA LYS A 205 19.91 -15.41 2.83
C LYS A 205 19.17 -15.87 1.57
N SER A 206 17.90 -15.48 1.43
CA SER A 206 17.03 -15.93 0.33
C SER A 206 17.13 -15.08 -0.94
N ARG A 207 17.49 -13.80 -0.83
CA ARG A 207 17.59 -12.88 -1.97
C ARG A 207 18.49 -13.40 -3.11
N GLY A 208 18.12 -13.06 -4.34
CA GLY A 208 18.92 -13.37 -5.53
C GLY A 208 18.94 -14.85 -5.93
N ARG A 209 18.23 -15.73 -5.21
CA ARG A 209 18.10 -17.16 -5.54
C ARG A 209 16.76 -17.40 -6.22
N LEU A 210 16.80 -18.01 -7.39
CA LEU A 210 15.60 -18.51 -8.05
C LEU A 210 15.07 -19.71 -7.29
N GLN A 211 13.76 -19.77 -7.14
CA GLN A 211 13.03 -20.85 -6.50
C GLN A 211 11.84 -21.23 -7.38
N PRO A 212 11.50 -22.52 -7.47
CA PRO A 212 10.25 -22.92 -8.11
C PRO A 212 9.06 -22.38 -7.30
N TYR A 213 8.06 -21.86 -8.00
CA TYR A 213 6.81 -21.39 -7.41
C TYR A 213 5.64 -22.06 -8.13
N GLN A 214 4.81 -22.77 -7.37
CA GLN A 214 3.63 -23.45 -7.90
C GLN A 214 2.51 -22.44 -8.11
N LEU A 215 2.02 -22.35 -9.35
CA LEU A 215 0.96 -21.48 -9.79
C LEU A 215 -0.16 -22.30 -10.44
N GLY A 216 -1.13 -22.72 -9.62
CA GLY A 216 -2.13 -23.68 -10.07
C GLY A 216 -1.44 -24.97 -10.55
N GLU A 217 -1.63 -25.33 -11.83
CA GLU A 217 -1.00 -26.49 -12.46
C GLU A 217 0.39 -26.19 -13.06
N ARG A 218 0.75 -24.91 -13.19
CA ARG A 218 2.01 -24.45 -13.78
C ARG A 218 3.06 -24.24 -12.70
N GLN A 219 4.33 -24.51 -13.01
CA GLN A 219 5.45 -24.07 -12.17
C GLN A 219 6.16 -22.89 -12.85
N ILE A 220 6.33 -21.79 -12.11
CA ILE A 220 7.06 -20.60 -12.56
C ILE A 220 8.31 -20.41 -11.70
N GLN A 221 9.12 -19.41 -12.04
CA GLN A 221 10.24 -19.00 -11.20
C GLN A 221 9.81 -17.88 -10.25
N ALA A 222 10.30 -17.92 -9.02
CA ALA A 222 10.20 -16.83 -8.06
C ALA A 222 11.58 -16.43 -7.55
N ILE A 223 11.77 -15.13 -7.30
CA ILE A 223 13.00 -14.58 -6.75
C ILE A 223 12.70 -13.51 -5.72
N ALA A 224 13.45 -13.50 -4.62
CA ALA A 224 13.37 -12.46 -3.61
C ALA A 224 14.43 -11.37 -3.86
N THR A 225 14.07 -10.12 -3.56
CA THR A 225 15.00 -8.99 -3.53
C THR A 225 14.76 -8.05 -2.35
N LEU A 226 15.65 -7.08 -2.14
CA LEU A 226 15.54 -6.12 -1.04
C LEU A 226 14.49 -5.05 -1.35
N HIS A 227 13.71 -4.68 -0.33
CA HIS A 227 12.70 -3.63 -0.48
C HIS A 227 13.37 -2.25 -0.73
N PRO A 228 12.89 -1.43 -1.67
CA PRO A 228 13.45 -0.11 -1.95
C PRO A 228 13.53 0.81 -0.72
N ALA A 229 12.55 0.74 0.19
CA ALA A 229 12.61 1.50 1.45
C ALA A 229 13.82 1.13 2.32
N TYR A 230 14.25 -0.13 2.33
CA TYR A 230 15.49 -0.54 2.99
C TYR A 230 16.72 0.01 2.28
N LEU A 231 16.74 0.00 0.94
CA LEU A 231 17.84 0.53 0.13
C LEU A 231 18.00 2.05 0.23
N LEU A 232 16.92 2.77 0.52
CA LEU A 232 16.96 4.20 0.82
C LEU A 232 17.65 4.48 2.18
N ARG A 233 17.40 3.64 3.19
CA ARG A 233 18.04 3.75 4.51
C ARG A 233 19.45 3.18 4.54
N SER A 234 19.74 2.19 3.69
CA SER A 234 21.04 1.52 3.60
C SER A 234 21.53 1.48 2.14
N PRO A 235 22.08 2.60 1.63
CA PRO A 235 22.52 2.69 0.24
C PRO A 235 23.60 1.65 -0.14
N ILE A 236 24.43 1.21 0.81
CA ILE A 236 25.46 0.20 0.56
C ILE A 236 24.89 -1.15 0.12
N ALA A 237 23.64 -1.45 0.49
CA ALA A 237 22.95 -2.67 0.08
C ALA A 237 22.44 -2.61 -1.38
N LYS A 238 22.49 -1.46 -2.06
CA LYS A 238 22.11 -1.34 -3.48
C LYS A 238 22.94 -2.24 -4.39
N ARG A 239 24.23 -2.45 -4.05
CA ARG A 239 25.09 -3.41 -4.78
C ARG A 239 24.52 -4.83 -4.79
N LEU A 240 23.84 -5.20 -3.70
CA LEU A 240 23.20 -6.49 -3.59
C LEU A 240 21.97 -6.51 -4.48
N ALA A 241 21.09 -5.50 -4.36
CA ALA A 241 19.85 -5.42 -5.14
C ALA A 241 20.14 -5.44 -6.64
N TRP A 242 21.21 -4.75 -7.07
CA TRP A 242 21.68 -4.78 -8.46
C TRP A 242 21.98 -6.18 -8.98
N ARG A 243 22.63 -7.03 -8.17
CA ARG A 243 22.90 -8.43 -8.57
C ARG A 243 21.62 -9.23 -8.79
N ASP A 244 20.60 -9.02 -7.95
CA ASP A 244 19.31 -9.69 -8.12
C ASP A 244 18.59 -9.21 -9.38
N LEU A 245 18.65 -7.90 -9.67
CA LEU A 245 18.07 -7.32 -10.89
C LEU A 245 18.71 -7.89 -12.15
N LEU A 246 20.04 -8.12 -12.15
CA LEU A 246 20.71 -8.80 -13.26
C LEU A 246 20.23 -10.25 -13.42
N THR A 247 19.95 -10.96 -12.32
CA THR A 247 19.35 -12.30 -12.38
C THR A 247 17.93 -12.25 -12.96
N ILE A 248 17.11 -11.27 -12.54
CA ILE A 248 15.76 -11.05 -13.09
C ILE A 248 15.84 -10.81 -14.60
N LYS A 249 16.72 -9.90 -15.04
CA LYS A 249 16.94 -9.59 -16.45
C LYS A 249 17.31 -10.84 -17.25
N ALA A 250 18.29 -11.61 -16.78
CA ALA A 250 18.75 -12.82 -17.45
C ALA A 250 17.68 -13.93 -17.54
N VAL A 251 16.68 -13.93 -16.65
CA VAL A 251 15.54 -14.86 -16.74
C VAL A 251 14.52 -14.40 -17.77
N LEU A 252 14.26 -13.09 -17.87
CA LEU A 252 13.27 -12.53 -18.80
C LEU A 252 13.74 -12.50 -20.26
N GLU A 253 15.06 -12.51 -20.48
CA GLU A 253 15.69 -12.60 -21.81
C GLU A 253 15.72 -14.04 -22.37
N ARG A 254 15.29 -15.04 -21.59
CA ARG A 254 15.10 -16.43 -22.04
C ARG A 254 13.70 -16.65 -22.59
#